data_AF-A0A830E3R4-F1
#
_entry.id   AF-A0A830E3R4-F1
#
_cell.length_a   1.000
_cell.length_b   1.000
_cell.length_c   1.000
_cell.angle_alpha   90.00
_cell.angle_beta   90.00
_cell.angle_gamma   90.00
#
_symmetry.space_group_name_H-M   'P 1'
#
loop_
_entity.id
_entity.type
_entity.pdbx_description
1 polymer ?
#
loop_
_entity_poly.entity_id
_entity_poly.type
_entity_poly.pdbx_seq_one_letter_code
_entity_poly.pdbx_strand_id
1 'polypeptide(L)'
;MQRRRVLASLGSLAFLSGCLGGPAESSSETETETATTTDECGWPQFCEGSEMVEVAVNGGFDGEVILKPACREGDVELSPGETVTLTRQVDAETCDVKLLVDGEAAYDERIQDYEYVTLRVGPNGEITRRKEEL
;
A
#
# COMPACT_ATOMS: atom_id res chain seq x y z
N MET A 1 -7.33 -12.60 -37.41
CA MET A 1 -8.28 -13.70 -37.10
C MET A 1 -9.63 -13.11 -36.74
N GLN A 2 -10.72 -13.71 -37.23
CA GLN A 2 -12.10 -13.22 -37.16
C GLN A 2 -12.74 -13.38 -35.77
N ARG A 3 -13.37 -12.27 -35.34
CA ARG A 3 -14.61 -12.07 -34.58
C ARG A 3 -15.34 -13.31 -34.02
N ARG A 4 -15.77 -13.23 -32.75
CA ARG A 4 -17.16 -13.55 -32.33
C ARG A 4 -17.66 -12.57 -31.25
N ARG A 5 -18.85 -12.04 -31.49
CA ARG A 5 -19.76 -11.38 -30.55
C ARG A 5 -20.63 -12.46 -29.88
N VAL A 6 -21.30 -12.16 -28.77
CA VAL A 6 -22.77 -12.32 -28.53
C VAL A 6 -23.13 -11.93 -27.08
N LEU A 7 -24.33 -11.36 -26.97
CA LEU A 7 -24.98 -10.66 -25.86
C LEU A 7 -25.75 -11.55 -24.86
N ALA A 8 -26.10 -10.90 -23.74
CA ALA A 8 -27.35 -10.98 -22.98
C ALA A 8 -27.58 -12.12 -21.97
N SER A 9 -27.91 -11.72 -20.72
CA SER A 9 -29.22 -12.08 -20.15
C SER A 9 -29.65 -11.13 -19.04
N LEU A 10 -30.88 -10.65 -19.19
CA LEU A 10 -31.73 -10.04 -18.19
C LEU A 10 -32.32 -11.16 -17.31
N GLY A 11 -32.40 -10.95 -16.00
CA GLY A 11 -33.10 -11.84 -15.07
C GLY A 11 -33.83 -11.02 -14.01
N SER A 12 -35.16 -11.05 -14.08
CA SER A 12 -36.12 -10.25 -13.30
C SER A 12 -36.39 -10.77 -11.89
N LEU A 13 -36.97 -9.86 -11.09
CA LEU A 13 -37.55 -9.96 -9.75
C LEU A 13 -38.49 -11.16 -9.48
N ALA A 14 -38.53 -11.62 -8.22
CA ALA A 14 -39.72 -12.20 -7.60
C ALA A 14 -39.77 -11.93 -6.07
N PHE A 15 -40.98 -11.60 -5.60
CA PHE A 15 -41.44 -11.36 -4.23
C PHE A 15 -41.67 -12.66 -3.41
N LEU A 16 -41.83 -12.53 -2.07
CA LEU A 16 -42.78 -13.22 -1.13
C LEU A 16 -42.13 -13.26 0.28
N SER A 17 -42.53 -12.46 1.27
CA SER A 17 -43.65 -12.60 2.23
C SER A 17 -43.67 -13.89 3.10
N GLY A 18 -43.16 -13.76 4.33
CA GLY A 18 -43.77 -14.27 5.56
C GLY A 18 -43.44 -15.70 6.03
N CYS A 19 -43.08 -15.84 7.31
CA CYS A 19 -43.65 -16.86 8.21
C CYS A 19 -43.36 -16.54 9.69
N LEU A 20 -44.40 -16.74 10.50
CA LEU A 20 -44.54 -16.45 11.92
C LEU A 20 -44.36 -17.77 12.71
N GLY A 21 -43.49 -17.78 13.72
CA GLY A 21 -43.67 -18.57 14.95
C GLY A 21 -43.23 -20.05 14.99
N GLY A 22 -42.31 -20.33 15.92
CA GLY A 22 -42.12 -21.64 16.56
C GLY A 22 -41.06 -21.55 17.68
N PRO A 23 -41.36 -21.93 18.94
CA PRO A 23 -40.35 -21.96 19.99
C PRO A 23 -39.59 -23.28 19.87
N ALA A 24 -38.43 -23.23 19.21
CA ALA A 24 -37.45 -24.30 19.30
C ALA A 24 -36.52 -23.99 20.47
N GLU A 25 -36.66 -24.74 21.56
CA GLU A 25 -35.56 -24.92 22.50
C GLU A 25 -34.42 -25.57 21.71
N SER A 26 -33.44 -24.76 21.35
CA SER A 26 -32.20 -25.20 20.75
C SER A 26 -31.11 -24.39 21.42
N SER A 27 -30.33 -25.08 22.25
CA SER A 27 -29.03 -24.63 22.71
C SER A 27 -28.18 -24.32 21.47
N SER A 28 -28.22 -23.07 21.03
CA SER A 28 -27.22 -22.54 20.12
C SER A 28 -26.16 -21.94 21.01
N GLU A 29 -25.09 -22.70 21.17
CA GLU A 29 -23.76 -22.17 21.43
C GLU A 29 -23.62 -20.94 20.54
N THR A 30 -23.56 -19.77 21.15
CA THR A 30 -23.09 -18.56 20.49
C THR A 30 -21.63 -18.83 20.16
N GLU A 31 -21.37 -19.42 18.99
CA GLU A 31 -20.10 -19.20 18.30
C GLU A 31 -20.04 -17.69 18.09
N THR A 32 -19.44 -17.06 19.09
CA THR A 32 -18.89 -15.73 18.96
C THR A 32 -17.87 -15.89 17.86
N GLU A 33 -18.24 -15.53 16.63
CA GLU A 33 -17.25 -15.15 15.64
C GLU A 33 -16.52 -13.97 16.26
N THR A 34 -15.46 -14.28 17.01
CA THR A 34 -14.44 -13.32 17.38
C THR A 34 -13.80 -12.92 16.06
N ALA A 35 -14.40 -11.94 15.40
CA ALA A 35 -13.72 -11.11 14.43
C ALA A 35 -12.51 -10.55 15.14
N THR A 36 -11.41 -11.30 15.06
CA THR A 36 -10.14 -10.93 15.61
C THR A 36 -9.57 -9.93 14.62
N THR A 37 -10.06 -8.68 14.66
CA THR A 37 -9.28 -7.54 14.16
C THR A 37 -8.18 -7.28 15.18
N THR A 38 -7.27 -8.24 15.29
CA THR A 38 -5.97 -8.03 15.92
C THR A 38 -5.12 -7.41 14.83
N ASP A 39 -5.27 -6.11 14.68
CA ASP A 39 -4.14 -5.24 14.35
C ASP A 39 -4.35 -3.99 15.21
N GLU A 40 -3.83 -3.93 16.44
CA GLU A 40 -2.54 -4.43 16.93
C GLU A 40 -1.32 -3.82 16.24
N CYS A 41 -1.44 -2.57 15.78
CA CYS A 41 -0.29 -1.69 15.58
C CYS A 41 0.54 -1.45 16.88
N GLY A 42 0.40 -2.31 17.90
CA GLY A 42 1.09 -2.31 19.17
C GLY A 42 2.59 -2.05 19.03
N TRP A 43 3.10 -1.34 20.02
CA TRP A 43 4.47 -0.82 19.98
C TRP A 43 5.52 -1.95 19.98
N PRO A 44 6.62 -1.83 19.20
CA PRO A 44 7.03 -0.71 18.35
C PRO A 44 6.80 -0.99 16.86
N GLN A 45 5.77 -0.39 16.25
CA GLN A 45 5.59 -0.38 14.80
C GLN A 45 4.73 0.82 14.37
N PHE A 46 4.87 1.22 13.12
CA PHE A 46 4.02 2.20 12.47
C PHE A 46 2.76 1.54 11.89
N CYS A 47 1.63 2.25 11.96
CA CYS A 47 0.33 1.75 11.53
C CYS A 47 0.08 2.03 10.04
N GLU A 48 -0.99 1.44 9.52
CA GLU A 48 -1.62 1.83 8.26
C GLU A 48 -1.78 3.37 8.21
N GLY A 49 -1.52 3.94 7.04
CA GLY A 49 -1.63 5.38 6.79
C GLY A 49 -0.42 6.20 7.24
N SER A 50 0.51 5.64 8.02
CA SER A 50 1.78 6.30 8.34
C SER A 50 2.68 6.44 7.12
N GLU A 51 3.59 7.41 7.14
CA GLU A 51 4.61 7.56 6.10
C GLU A 51 5.68 6.47 6.24
N MET A 52 6.07 5.87 5.13
CA MET A 52 7.11 4.84 5.07
C MET A 52 8.38 5.40 4.42
N VAL A 53 8.23 6.00 3.24
CA VAL A 53 9.33 6.66 2.55
C VAL A 53 8.85 7.95 1.90
N GLU A 54 9.63 9.02 2.07
CA GLU A 54 9.51 10.27 1.32
C GLU A 54 10.72 10.39 0.38
N VAL A 55 10.48 10.71 -0.89
CA VAL A 55 11.54 11.00 -1.86
C VAL A 55 11.31 12.38 -2.44
N ALA A 56 12.28 13.27 -2.28
CA ALA A 56 12.26 14.60 -2.85
C ALA A 56 13.41 14.79 -3.86
N VAL A 57 13.08 15.27 -5.05
CA VAL A 57 14.05 15.52 -6.13
C VAL A 57 14.35 17.02 -6.22
N ASN A 58 15.63 17.38 -6.22
CA ASN A 58 16.02 18.78 -6.39
C ASN A 58 15.53 19.33 -7.74
N GLY A 59 15.00 20.55 -7.77
CA GLY A 59 14.52 21.19 -9.01
C GLY A 59 15.61 21.52 -10.04
N GLY A 60 16.88 21.53 -9.63
CA GLY A 60 18.02 21.72 -10.52
C GLY A 60 18.63 20.42 -11.05
N PHE A 61 18.09 19.26 -10.69
CA PHE A 61 18.50 17.98 -11.24
C PHE A 61 17.97 17.83 -12.68
N ASP A 62 18.77 17.26 -13.58
CA ASP A 62 18.45 17.12 -15.01
C ASP A 62 18.39 15.67 -15.50
N GLY A 63 18.62 14.71 -14.61
CA GLY A 63 18.54 13.27 -14.90
C GLY A 63 17.19 12.63 -14.62
N GLU A 64 17.18 11.29 -14.65
CA GLU A 64 16.00 10.47 -14.38
C GLU A 64 16.01 9.94 -12.94
N VAL A 65 14.86 10.00 -12.25
CA VAL A 65 14.68 9.38 -10.94
C VAL A 65 13.49 8.41 -10.97
N ILE A 66 13.73 7.16 -10.58
CA ILE A 66 12.68 6.12 -10.51
C ILE A 66 12.70 5.46 -9.13
N LEU A 67 11.60 5.59 -8.40
CA LEU A 67 11.35 4.85 -7.17
C LEU A 67 10.64 3.53 -7.48
N LYS A 68 11.21 2.41 -7.03
CA LYS A 68 10.69 1.05 -7.19
C LYS A 68 10.37 0.42 -5.84
N PRO A 69 9.15 0.59 -5.33
CA PRO A 69 8.71 -0.05 -4.11
C PRO A 69 8.16 -1.45 -4.39
N ALA A 70 8.75 -2.49 -3.82
CA ALA A 70 8.30 -3.88 -4.03
C ALA A 70 6.92 -4.18 -3.41
N CYS A 71 6.46 -3.33 -2.47
CA CYS A 71 5.16 -3.43 -1.82
C CYS A 71 4.02 -2.75 -2.62
N ARG A 72 4.29 -2.15 -3.79
CA ARG A 72 3.25 -1.58 -4.65
C ARG A 72 3.36 -2.16 -6.06
N GLU A 73 2.28 -1.98 -6.81
CA GLU A 73 2.30 -2.23 -8.25
C GLU A 73 2.88 -1.02 -8.98
N GLY A 74 3.91 -1.25 -9.77
CA GLY A 74 4.50 -0.24 -10.65
C GLY A 74 5.66 0.54 -10.03
N ASP A 75 6.41 1.17 -10.94
CA ASP A 75 7.50 2.09 -10.62
C ASP A 75 6.95 3.53 -10.62
N VAL A 76 7.53 4.40 -9.81
CA VAL A 76 7.17 5.82 -9.72
C VAL A 76 8.31 6.66 -10.32
N GLU A 77 8.05 7.27 -11.47
CA GLU A 77 8.96 8.26 -12.07
C GLU A 77 8.78 9.61 -11.36
N LEU A 78 9.89 10.24 -10.96
CA LEU A 78 9.88 11.56 -10.32
C LEU A 78 10.54 12.60 -11.19
N SER A 79 9.86 13.73 -11.37
CA SER A 79 10.37 14.90 -12.08
C SER A 79 11.25 15.76 -11.17
N PRO A 80 12.15 16.58 -11.74
CA PRO A 80 12.87 17.60 -10.97
C PRO A 80 11.92 18.54 -10.20
N GLY A 81 12.14 18.68 -8.90
CA GLY A 81 11.30 19.49 -8.00
C GLY A 81 10.09 18.75 -7.44
N GLU A 82 9.87 17.50 -7.83
CA GLU A 82 8.79 16.66 -7.31
C GLU A 82 9.15 16.07 -5.94
N THR A 83 8.12 15.77 -5.16
CA THR A 83 8.22 14.99 -3.93
C THR A 83 7.10 13.96 -3.94
N VAL A 84 7.44 12.71 -3.64
CA VAL A 84 6.47 11.63 -3.45
C VAL A 84 6.61 11.06 -2.05
N THR A 85 5.46 10.70 -1.46
CA THR A 85 5.40 10.02 -0.18
C THR A 85 4.67 8.69 -0.37
N LEU A 86 5.33 7.60 0.00
CA LEU A 86 4.73 6.29 0.12
C LEU A 86 4.22 6.11 1.55
N THR A 87 2.91 5.89 1.69
CA THR A 87 2.27 5.57 2.96
C THR A 87 2.03 4.08 3.11
N ARG A 88 2.03 3.59 4.36
CA ARG A 88 1.68 2.21 4.69
C ARG A 88 0.22 1.92 4.32
N GLN A 89 -0.06 0.80 3.67
CA GLN A 89 -1.40 0.36 3.27
C GLN A 89 -2.01 -0.68 4.21
N VAL A 90 -1.17 -1.25 5.07
CA VAL A 90 -1.56 -2.14 6.17
C VAL A 90 -0.69 -1.81 7.38
N ASP A 91 -1.12 -2.23 8.55
CA ASP A 91 -0.28 -2.16 9.75
C ASP A 91 0.99 -3.02 9.59
N ALA A 92 2.04 -2.67 10.33
CA ALA A 92 3.32 -3.37 10.29
C ALA A 92 3.97 -3.45 8.90
N GLU A 93 3.59 -2.59 7.95
CA GLU A 93 4.03 -2.77 6.58
C GLU A 93 5.55 -2.56 6.45
N THR A 94 6.22 -3.55 5.87
CA THR A 94 7.62 -3.48 5.44
C THR A 94 7.68 -3.45 3.91
N CYS A 95 8.70 -2.80 3.36
CA CYS A 95 8.84 -2.67 1.91
C CYS A 95 10.29 -2.66 1.49
N ASP A 96 10.65 -3.50 0.52
CA ASP A 96 11.93 -3.38 -0.18
C ASP A 96 11.82 -2.20 -1.16
N VAL A 97 12.65 -1.19 -0.97
CA VAL A 97 12.63 0.07 -1.71
C VAL A 97 13.95 0.26 -2.46
N LYS A 98 13.85 0.46 -3.77
CA LYS A 98 14.97 0.80 -4.64
C LYS A 98 14.76 2.15 -5.30
N LEU A 99 15.73 3.04 -5.19
CA LEU A 99 15.74 4.32 -5.93
C LEU A 99 16.82 4.25 -7.00
N LEU A 100 16.42 4.41 -8.26
CA LEU A 100 17.32 4.57 -9.38
C LEU A 100 17.52 6.05 -9.69
N VAL A 101 18.77 6.44 -9.92
CA VAL A 101 19.16 7.75 -10.46
C VAL A 101 19.96 7.49 -11.73
N ASP A 102 19.48 8.00 -12.86
CA ASP A 102 20.04 7.75 -14.20
C ASP A 102 20.25 6.25 -14.52
N GLY A 103 19.29 5.42 -14.08
CA GLY A 103 19.30 3.97 -14.27
C GLY A 103 20.20 3.19 -13.31
N GLU A 104 20.99 3.86 -12.47
CA GLU A 104 21.84 3.22 -11.46
C GLU A 104 21.17 3.19 -10.08
N ALA A 105 21.35 2.10 -9.33
CA ALA A 105 20.77 1.98 -7.99
C ALA A 105 21.53 2.85 -6.99
N ALA A 106 20.91 3.96 -6.59
CA ALA A 106 21.46 4.91 -5.62
C ALA A 106 21.00 4.62 -4.18
N TYR A 107 19.89 3.89 -4.02
CA TYR A 107 19.38 3.35 -2.75
C TYR A 107 18.72 1.98 -3.00
N ASP A 108 18.97 1.00 -2.13
CA ASP A 108 18.39 -0.36 -2.22
C ASP A 108 18.34 -0.97 -0.81
N GLU A 109 17.23 -0.80 -0.10
CA GLU A 109 17.08 -1.31 1.26
C GLU A 109 15.63 -1.69 1.58
N ARG A 110 15.48 -2.54 2.60
CA ARG A 110 14.18 -2.87 3.20
C ARG A 110 13.85 -1.90 4.32
N ILE A 111 12.77 -1.15 4.15
CA ILE A 111 12.20 -0.30 5.21
C ILE A 111 11.41 -1.19 6.17
N GLN A 112 11.78 -1.14 7.45
CA GLN A 112 11.09 -1.90 8.49
C GLN A 112 9.77 -1.24 8.92
N ASP A 113 8.97 -1.99 9.65
CA ASP A 113 7.67 -1.60 10.19
C ASP A 113 7.77 -0.49 11.24
N TYR A 114 8.93 -0.36 11.91
CA TYR A 114 9.24 0.72 12.86
C TYR A 114 10.09 1.86 12.26
N GLU A 115 10.31 1.88 10.94
CA GLU A 115 11.19 2.84 10.27
C GLU A 115 10.44 3.84 9.36
N TYR A 116 10.91 5.08 9.32
CA TYR A 116 10.57 6.04 8.27
C TYR A 116 11.86 6.56 7.62
N VAL A 117 11.88 6.66 6.29
CA VAL A 117 13.07 7.12 5.56
C VAL A 117 12.74 8.30 4.65
N THR A 118 13.54 9.36 4.74
CA THR A 118 13.54 10.46 3.77
C THR A 118 14.77 10.36 2.88
N LEU A 119 14.55 10.35 1.57
CA LEU A 119 15.59 10.42 0.53
C LEU A 119 15.51 11.76 -0.20
N ARG A 120 16.66 12.41 -0.36
CA ARG A 120 16.77 13.63 -1.16
C ARG A 120 17.78 13.44 -2.28
N VAL A 121 17.33 13.58 -3.52
CA VAL A 121 18.19 13.60 -4.70
C VAL A 121 18.69 15.03 -4.89
N GLY A 122 19.99 15.23 -4.77
CA GLY A 122 20.65 16.51 -4.98
C GLY A 122 20.78 16.88 -6.46
N PRO A 123 21.25 18.11 -6.77
CA PRO A 123 21.36 18.59 -8.14
C PRO A 123 22.35 17.80 -9.01
N ASN A 124 23.26 17.01 -8.43
CA ASN A 124 24.21 16.17 -9.18
C ASN A 124 23.90 14.67 -9.01
N GLY A 125 22.68 14.32 -8.60
CA GLY A 125 22.26 12.94 -8.36
C GLY A 125 22.73 12.33 -7.03
N GLU A 126 23.41 13.10 -6.17
CA GLU A 126 23.82 12.60 -4.86
C GLU A 126 22.60 12.36 -3.95
N ILE A 127 22.61 11.26 -3.20
CA ILE A 127 21.53 10.93 -2.27
C ILE A 127 21.91 11.36 -0.85
N THR A 128 21.05 12.20 -0.24
CA THR A 128 21.06 12.41 1.21
C THR A 128 19.94 11.61 1.84
N ARG A 129 20.27 10.81 2.85
CA ARG A 129 19.33 9.96 3.59
C ARG A 129 19.14 10.46 5.02
N ARG A 130 17.90 10.43 5.50
CA ARG A 130 17.56 10.46 6.93
C ARG A 130 16.68 9.25 7.25
N LYS A 131 16.94 8.59 8.37
CA LYS A 131 16.10 7.54 8.93
C LYS A 131 15.59 7.98 10.30
N GLU A 132 14.33 7.67 10.58
CA GLU A 132 13.69 7.79 11.88
C GLU A 132 13.18 6.40 12.31
N GLU A 133 13.34 6.08 13.58
CA GLU A 133 13.00 4.79 14.20
C GLU A 133 12.17 5.08 15.46
N LEU A 134 11.17 4.22 15.76
CA LEU A 134 10.32 4.32 16.97
C LEU A 134 11.00 3.80 18.23
#